data_AF-A0A136JBM1-F1
#
_entry.id   AF-A0A136JBM1-F1
#
_cell.length_a   1.000
_cell.length_b   1.000
_cell.length_c   1.000
_cell.angle_alpha   90.00
_cell.angle_beta   90.00
_cell.angle_gamma   90.00
#
_symmetry.space_group_name_H-M   'P 1'
#
loop_
_entity.id
_entity.type
_entity.pdbx_description
1 polymer ?
#
loop_
_entity_poly.entity_id
_entity_poly.type
_entity_poly.pdbx_seq_one_letter_code
_entity_poly.pdbx_strand_id
1 'polypeptide(L)'
;MESRRKEQNSILDRHNRMIAQILTRFRNMVMAATEPLPRDGAIIETAALNSMTMETETQALITEIQNLLTLNREIKALWIKGALRKPGEDAAREAELDRKAELVAGLFNEVMAARAGKDEGQAPAQHQAGSSIGGTGGPSS
;
A
#
# COMPACT_ATOMS: atom_id res chain seq x y z
N MET A 1 10.66 2.25 -27.56
CA MET A 1 11.36 3.06 -26.51
C MET A 1 10.75 4.45 -26.38
N GLU A 2 10.22 5.06 -27.46
CA GLU A 2 9.51 6.35 -27.45
C GLU A 2 8.36 6.49 -26.42
N SER A 3 7.44 5.51 -26.35
CA SER A 3 6.22 5.64 -25.53
C SER A 3 6.53 5.75 -24.04
N ARG A 4 7.57 5.06 -23.57
CA ARG A 4 8.02 5.10 -22.17
C ARG A 4 8.55 6.48 -21.77
N ARG A 5 9.23 7.17 -22.68
CA ARG A 5 9.68 8.56 -22.47
C ARG A 5 8.51 9.53 -22.47
N LYS A 6 7.52 9.34 -23.37
CA LYS A 6 6.31 10.17 -23.39
C LYS A 6 5.49 10.04 -22.10
N GLU A 7 5.37 8.83 -21.56
CA GLU A 7 4.66 8.59 -20.29
C GLU A 7 5.43 9.09 -19.07
N GLN A 8 6.76 8.89 -19.01
CA GLN A 8 7.59 9.46 -17.94
C GLN A 8 7.57 10.99 -17.96
N ASN A 9 7.67 11.60 -19.16
CA ASN A 9 7.52 13.03 -19.31
C ASN A 9 6.12 13.46 -18.85
N SER A 10 5.06 12.72 -19.20
CA SER A 10 3.70 13.02 -18.74
C SER A 10 3.54 12.96 -17.21
N ILE A 11 4.18 12.01 -16.52
CA ILE A 11 4.13 11.91 -15.05
C ILE A 11 4.88 13.06 -14.39
N LEU A 12 6.09 13.38 -14.87
CA LEU A 12 6.87 14.49 -14.35
C LEU A 12 6.19 15.83 -14.62
N ASP A 13 5.58 16.01 -15.80
CA ASP A 13 4.81 17.21 -16.15
C ASP A 13 3.58 17.35 -15.25
N ARG A 14 2.85 16.26 -15.00
CA ARG A 14 1.72 16.24 -14.04
C ARG A 14 2.20 16.59 -12.62
N HIS A 15 3.32 16.02 -12.18
CA HIS A 15 3.90 16.32 -10.87
C HIS A 15 4.27 17.80 -10.74
N ASN A 16 5.04 18.34 -11.69
CA ASN A 16 5.46 19.74 -11.69
C ASN A 16 4.25 20.68 -11.73
N ARG A 17 3.21 20.34 -12.51
CA ARG A 17 1.97 21.10 -12.56
C ARG A 17 1.24 21.09 -11.21
N MET A 18 1.12 19.95 -10.54
CA MET A 18 0.49 19.85 -9.22
C MET A 18 1.27 20.66 -8.18
N ILE A 19 2.61 20.58 -8.16
CA ILE A 19 3.45 21.38 -7.24
C ILE A 19 3.29 22.87 -7.51
N ALA A 20 3.29 23.29 -8.78
CA ALA A 20 3.07 24.69 -9.15
C ALA A 20 1.68 25.18 -8.71
N GLN A 21 0.63 24.36 -8.87
CA GLN A 21 -0.71 24.67 -8.37
C GLN A 21 -0.70 24.82 -6.85
N ILE A 22 -0.17 23.84 -6.10
CA ILE A 22 -0.06 23.89 -4.62
C ILE A 22 0.59 25.19 -4.14
N LEU A 23 1.74 25.56 -4.71
CA LEU A 23 2.46 26.78 -4.35
C LEU A 23 1.67 28.04 -4.70
N THR A 24 0.99 28.05 -5.86
CA THR A 24 0.15 29.17 -6.29
C THR A 24 -1.04 29.37 -5.36
N ARG A 25 -1.75 28.29 -5.00
CA ARG A 25 -2.89 28.32 -4.08
C ARG A 25 -2.46 28.82 -2.69
N PHE A 26 -1.36 28.28 -2.18
CA PHE A 26 -0.81 28.73 -0.90
C PHE A 26 -0.44 30.22 -0.92
N ARG A 27 0.22 30.69 -1.99
CA ARG A 27 0.54 32.11 -2.15
C ARG A 27 -0.73 32.97 -2.16
N ASN A 28 -1.74 32.61 -2.94
CA ASN A 28 -2.99 33.36 -3.03
C ASN A 28 -3.70 33.46 -1.67
N MET A 29 -3.72 32.36 -0.91
CA MET A 29 -4.26 32.34 0.45
C MET A 29 -3.50 33.30 1.37
N VAL A 30 -2.16 33.30 1.34
CA VAL A 30 -1.34 34.23 2.14
C VAL A 30 -1.56 35.68 1.71
N MET A 31 -1.68 35.95 0.41
CA MET A 31 -1.98 37.30 -0.08
C MET A 31 -3.33 37.79 0.46
N ALA A 32 -4.38 36.98 0.36
CA ALA A 32 -5.71 37.33 0.89
C ALA A 32 -5.69 37.54 2.42
N ALA A 33 -4.88 36.76 3.15
CA ALA A 33 -4.75 36.89 4.60
C ALA A 33 -3.94 38.13 5.05
N THR A 34 -3.05 38.63 4.19
CA THR A 34 -2.15 39.76 4.49
C THR A 34 -2.54 41.05 3.77
N GLU A 35 -3.58 40.99 2.94
CA GLU A 35 -4.17 42.14 2.26
C GLU A 35 -4.60 43.18 3.32
N PRO A 36 -4.05 44.41 3.28
CA PRO A 36 -4.43 45.45 4.22
C PRO A 36 -5.88 45.85 4.01
N LEU A 37 -6.65 45.90 5.10
CA LEU A 37 -8.01 46.41 5.03
C LEU A 37 -7.99 47.92 4.67
N PRO A 38 -8.96 48.40 3.85
CA PRO A 38 -9.14 49.82 3.59
C PRO A 38 -9.27 50.60 4.91
N ARG A 39 -8.78 51.84 4.93
CA ARG A 39 -8.87 52.70 6.13
C ARG A 39 -10.25 53.34 6.29
N ASP A 40 -10.95 53.55 5.19
CA ASP A 40 -12.29 54.12 5.13
C ASP A 40 -13.17 53.32 4.14
N GLY A 41 -14.48 53.26 4.41
CA GLY A 41 -15.47 52.65 3.52
C GLY A 41 -15.62 51.14 3.70
N ALA A 42 -15.44 50.39 2.61
CA ALA A 42 -15.85 48.99 2.41
C ALA A 42 -15.05 47.92 3.20
N ILE A 43 -14.70 48.21 4.46
CA ILE A 43 -13.87 47.37 5.34
C ILE A 43 -14.44 45.95 5.48
N ILE A 44 -15.73 45.86 5.81
CA ILE A 44 -16.42 44.57 6.02
C ILE A 44 -16.51 43.77 4.73
N GLU A 45 -16.78 44.42 3.59
CA GLU A 45 -16.86 43.77 2.29
C GLU A 45 -15.50 43.21 1.87
N THR A 46 -14.42 43.98 2.03
CA THR A 46 -13.05 43.50 1.77
C THR A 46 -12.63 42.37 2.72
N ALA A 47 -12.98 42.45 4.01
CA ALA A 47 -12.67 41.38 4.95
C ALA A 47 -13.42 40.08 4.62
N ALA A 48 -14.71 40.19 4.26
CA ALA A 48 -15.53 39.06 3.84
C ALA A 48 -15.01 38.43 2.53
N LEU A 49 -14.63 39.26 1.55
CA LEU A 49 -14.03 38.80 0.31
C LEU A 49 -12.73 38.03 0.59
N ASN A 50 -11.84 38.59 1.41
CA ASN A 50 -10.58 37.94 1.79
C ASN A 50 -10.82 36.60 2.49
N SER A 51 -11.79 36.54 3.41
CA SER A 51 -12.18 35.28 4.06
C SER A 51 -12.68 34.23 3.06
N MET A 52 -13.53 34.63 2.11
CA MET A 52 -14.05 33.73 1.07
C MET A 52 -12.94 33.24 0.13
N THR A 53 -12.02 34.13 -0.24
CA THR A 53 -10.84 33.78 -1.05
C THR A 53 -9.95 32.79 -0.31
N MET A 54 -9.67 33.02 0.98
CA MET A 54 -8.89 32.08 1.79
C MET A 54 -9.54 30.69 1.86
N GLU A 55 -10.86 30.61 2.07
CA GLU A 55 -11.59 29.35 2.09
C GLU A 55 -11.51 28.62 0.74
N THR A 56 -11.74 29.34 -0.35
CA THR A 56 -11.69 28.79 -1.72
C THR A 56 -10.31 28.27 -2.06
N GLU A 57 -9.26 29.04 -1.78
CA GLU A 57 -7.88 28.64 -2.04
C GLU A 57 -7.45 27.46 -1.16
N THR A 58 -7.98 27.35 0.07
CA THR A 58 -7.75 26.20 0.96
C THR A 58 -8.37 24.92 0.39
N GLN A 59 -9.62 24.96 -0.09
CA GLN A 59 -10.26 23.80 -0.70
C GLN A 59 -9.57 23.36 -1.99
N ALA A 60 -9.15 24.33 -2.82
CA ALA A 60 -8.35 24.06 -4.01
C ALA A 60 -6.99 23.43 -3.64
N LEU A 61 -6.32 23.92 -2.61
CA LEU A 61 -5.06 23.37 -2.10
C LEU A 61 -5.23 21.91 -1.65
N ILE A 62 -6.28 21.59 -0.89
CA ILE A 62 -6.58 20.22 -0.46
C ILE A 62 -6.75 19.30 -1.67
N THR A 63 -7.46 19.77 -2.69
CA THR A 63 -7.69 19.02 -3.93
C THR A 63 -6.39 18.74 -4.66
N GLU A 64 -5.48 19.71 -4.77
CA GLU A 64 -4.18 19.50 -5.42
C GLU A 64 -3.27 18.54 -4.66
N ILE A 65 -3.35 18.53 -3.32
CA ILE A 65 -2.64 17.54 -2.50
C ILE A 65 -3.24 16.13 -2.72
N GLN A 66 -4.56 16.00 -2.82
CA GLN A 66 -5.21 14.73 -3.16
C GLN A 66 -4.83 14.25 -4.56
N ASN A 67 -4.71 15.15 -5.53
CA ASN A 67 -4.21 14.85 -6.88
C ASN A 67 -2.77 14.32 -6.83
N LEU A 68 -1.91 14.94 -6.02
CA LEU A 68 -0.54 14.49 -5.81
C LEU A 68 -0.47 13.11 -5.14
N LEU A 69 -1.32 12.84 -4.15
CA LEU A 69 -1.43 11.52 -3.53
C LEU A 69 -1.90 10.46 -4.53
N THR A 70 -2.85 10.81 -5.39
CA THR A 70 -3.33 9.95 -6.47
C THR A 70 -2.19 9.63 -7.43
N LEU A 71 -1.41 10.63 -7.85
CA LEU A 71 -0.21 10.42 -8.67
C LEU A 71 0.81 9.52 -7.97
N ASN A 72 1.01 9.67 -6.66
CA ASN A 72 1.92 8.80 -5.89
C ASN A 72 1.44 7.34 -5.89
N ARG A 73 0.12 7.11 -5.78
CA ARG A 73 -0.47 5.77 -5.89
C ARG A 73 -0.32 5.20 -7.30
N GLU A 74 -0.51 6.01 -8.35
CA GLU A 74 -0.25 5.61 -9.74
C GLU A 74 1.22 5.19 -9.93
N ILE A 75 2.16 5.99 -9.42
CA ILE A 75 3.60 5.66 -9.45
C ILE A 75 3.83 4.33 -8.73
N LYS A 76 3.38 4.17 -7.49
CA LYS A 76 3.52 2.91 -6.73
C LYS A 76 2.89 1.72 -7.46
N ALA A 77 1.74 1.91 -8.09
CA ALA A 77 1.12 0.87 -8.90
C ALA A 77 1.98 0.50 -10.11
N LEU A 78 2.67 1.45 -10.74
CA LEU A 78 3.66 1.18 -11.79
C LEU A 78 4.88 0.39 -11.28
N TRP A 79 5.29 0.62 -10.04
CA TRP A 79 6.36 -0.19 -9.43
C TRP A 79 5.94 -1.65 -9.22
N ILE A 80 4.66 -1.88 -8.85
CA ILE A 80 4.13 -3.24 -8.61
C ILE A 80 3.80 -3.96 -9.93
N LYS A 81 3.12 -3.28 -10.86
CA LYS A 81 2.69 -3.86 -12.15
C LYS A 81 3.83 -3.89 -13.19
N GLY A 82 4.87 -3.07 -13.00
CA GLY A 82 5.87 -2.79 -14.04
C GLY A 82 5.37 -1.78 -15.07
N ALA A 83 6.16 -1.55 -16.13
CA ALA A 83 5.85 -0.56 -17.17
C ALA A 83 4.44 -0.74 -17.76
N LEU A 84 3.71 0.36 -18.01
CA LEU A 84 2.43 0.37 -18.73
C LEU A 84 2.61 -0.37 -20.06
N ARG A 85 2.06 -1.57 -20.14
CA ARG A 85 1.99 -2.40 -21.35
C ARG A 85 0.59 -2.28 -21.94
N LYS A 86 0.48 -2.46 -23.25
CA LYS A 86 -0.79 -2.22 -23.94
C LYS A 86 -1.87 -3.19 -23.43
N PRO A 87 -3.16 -2.78 -23.40
CA PRO A 87 -4.25 -3.70 -23.09
C PRO A 87 -4.19 -4.92 -24.02
N GLY A 88 -4.15 -6.14 -23.45
CA GLY A 88 -4.07 -7.40 -24.19
C GLY A 88 -2.66 -8.01 -24.36
N GLU A 89 -1.60 -7.31 -23.95
CA GLU A 89 -0.21 -7.80 -24.07
C GLU A 89 0.15 -8.85 -22.99
N ASP A 90 -0.66 -8.99 -21.93
CA ASP A 90 -0.37 -9.82 -20.75
C ASP A 90 -1.22 -11.10 -20.62
N ALA A 91 -2.22 -11.38 -21.47
CA ALA A 91 -3.08 -12.56 -21.29
C ALA A 91 -2.29 -13.89 -21.21
N ALA A 92 -1.23 -14.01 -22.01
CA ALA A 92 -0.38 -15.21 -22.01
C ALA A 92 0.54 -15.29 -20.78
N ARG A 93 1.00 -14.15 -20.28
CA ARG A 93 1.97 -14.05 -19.18
C ARG A 93 1.28 -14.07 -17.82
N GLU A 94 0.08 -13.51 -17.72
CA GLU A 94 -0.80 -13.65 -16.56
C GLU A 94 -1.23 -15.10 -16.40
N ALA A 95 -1.61 -15.78 -17.49
CA ALA A 95 -1.83 -17.23 -17.48
C ALA A 95 -0.58 -18.05 -17.10
N GLU A 96 0.63 -17.57 -17.44
CA GLU A 96 1.88 -18.19 -17.01
C GLU A 96 2.17 -17.95 -15.52
N LEU A 97 1.90 -16.75 -15.01
CA LEU A 97 2.04 -16.41 -13.59
C LEU A 97 1.06 -17.19 -12.73
N ASP A 98 -0.19 -17.34 -13.17
CA ASP A 98 -1.21 -18.14 -12.48
C ASP A 98 -0.79 -19.61 -12.40
N ARG A 99 -0.32 -20.20 -13.51
CA ARG A 99 0.21 -21.58 -13.50
C ARG A 99 1.40 -21.74 -12.55
N LYS A 100 2.29 -20.75 -12.49
CA LYS A 100 3.44 -20.78 -11.57
C LYS A 100 3.00 -20.63 -10.12
N ALA A 101 1.99 -19.82 -9.85
CA ALA A 101 1.41 -19.66 -8.52
C ALA A 101 0.76 -20.97 -8.04
N GLU A 102 0.00 -21.65 -8.90
CA GLU A 102 -0.57 -22.97 -8.60
C GLU A 102 0.51 -24.02 -8.33
N LEU A 103 1.57 -24.06 -9.14
CA LEU A 103 2.69 -24.98 -8.95
C LEU A 103 3.39 -24.77 -7.60
N VAL A 104 3.66 -23.51 -7.24
CA VAL A 104 4.28 -23.16 -5.95
C VAL A 104 3.36 -23.53 -4.79
N ALA A 105 2.05 -23.31 -4.91
CA ALA A 105 1.08 -23.71 -3.90
C ALA A 105 1.04 -25.24 -3.71
N GLY A 106 1.11 -26.00 -4.81
CA GLY A 106 1.21 -27.46 -4.78
C GLY A 106 2.46 -27.95 -4.05
N LEU A 107 3.63 -27.46 -4.46
CA LEU A 107 4.91 -27.81 -3.82
C LEU A 107 4.95 -27.42 -2.34
N PHE A 108 4.38 -26.26 -1.98
CA PHE A 108 4.28 -25.84 -0.59
C PHE A 108 3.40 -26.80 0.22
N ASN A 109 2.25 -27.20 -0.32
CA ASN A 109 1.37 -28.16 0.35
C ASN A 109 2.02 -29.53 0.52
N GLU A 110 2.76 -30.03 -0.47
CA GLU A 110 3.51 -31.29 -0.37
C GLU A 110 4.59 -31.21 0.71
N VAL A 111 5.35 -30.12 0.76
CA VAL A 111 6.37 -29.91 1.80
C VAL A 111 5.74 -29.82 3.18
N MET A 112 4.60 -29.14 3.32
CA MET A 112 3.87 -29.04 4.59
C MET A 112 3.28 -30.38 5.03
N ALA A 113 2.74 -31.17 4.10
CA ALA A 113 2.25 -32.52 4.39
C ALA A 113 3.39 -33.48 4.78
N ALA A 114 4.52 -33.42 4.09
CA ALA A 114 5.71 -34.21 4.42
C ALA A 114 6.33 -33.80 5.77
N ARG A 115 6.11 -32.56 6.22
CA ARG A 115 6.55 -32.06 7.52
C ARG A 115 5.58 -32.47 8.64
N ALA A 116 4.28 -32.39 8.40
CA ALA A 116 3.26 -32.87 9.33
C ALA A 116 3.32 -34.40 9.55
N GLY A 117 3.56 -35.18 8.48
CA GLY A 117 3.74 -36.63 8.60
C GLY A 117 5.04 -37.05 9.30
N LYS A 118 6.03 -36.16 9.41
CA LYS A 118 7.24 -36.38 10.21
C LYS A 118 7.03 -36.10 11.71
N ASP A 119 6.12 -35.19 12.06
CA ASP A 119 5.76 -34.92 13.46
C ASP A 119 4.90 -36.05 14.06
N GLU A 120 4.09 -36.75 13.25
CA GLU A 120 3.34 -37.95 13.72
C GLU A 120 4.22 -39.20 13.94
N GLY A 121 5.41 -39.26 13.32
CA GLY A 121 6.35 -40.37 13.48
C GLY A 121 7.29 -40.26 14.69
N GLN A 122 7.23 -39.16 15.44
CA GLN A 122 8.16 -38.84 16.53
C GLN A 122 7.43 -38.42 17.82
N ALA A 123 6.43 -39.19 18.25
CA ALA A 123 5.94 -39.17 19.64
C ALA A 123 6.21 -40.54 20.31
N PRO A 124 6.62 -40.58 21.60
CA PRO A 124 7.62 -41.52 22.08
C PRO A 124 7.06 -42.90 22.39
N ALA A 125 7.62 -43.92 21.75
CA ALA A 125 7.60 -45.28 22.27
C ALA A 125 8.77 -45.47 23.24
N GLN A 126 8.46 -46.11 24.38
CA GLN A 126 9.34 -46.73 25.37
C GLN A 126 9.79 -45.88 26.57
N HIS A 127 9.10 -46.09 27.70
CA HIS A 127 9.71 -46.51 28.97
C HIS A 127 8.84 -47.62 29.59
N GLN A 128 9.01 -48.84 29.13
CA GLN A 128 8.65 -50.02 29.92
C GLN A 128 9.50 -51.21 29.45
N ALA A 129 10.61 -51.47 30.15
CA ALA A 129 11.19 -52.81 30.30
C ALA A 129 12.45 -52.75 31.18
N GLY A 130 12.48 -53.59 32.20
CA GLY A 130 13.63 -53.84 33.08
C GLY A 130 13.18 -54.06 34.52
N SER A 131 12.54 -55.19 34.86
CA SER A 131 13.20 -56.41 35.39
C SER A 131 13.73 -56.15 36.82
N SER A 132 13.44 -56.92 37.88
CA SER A 132 13.24 -58.36 38.00
C SER A 132 12.99 -58.75 39.48
N ILE A 133 12.36 -59.90 39.70
CA ILE A 133 12.59 -60.87 40.81
C ILE A 133 11.95 -60.61 42.19
N GLY A 134 11.26 -61.65 42.68
CA GLY A 134 11.25 -62.04 44.09
C GLY A 134 9.87 -62.25 44.70
N GLY A 135 9.36 -63.49 44.68
CA GLY A 135 8.14 -63.86 45.39
C GLY A 135 8.31 -63.91 46.91
N THR A 136 7.19 -63.89 47.64
CA THR A 136 6.70 -65.01 48.48
C THR A 136 5.55 -64.52 49.39
N GLY A 137 4.45 -65.28 49.40
CA GLY A 137 3.80 -65.67 50.66
C GLY A 137 2.70 -64.77 51.26
N GLY A 138 1.44 -65.15 51.02
CA GLY A 138 0.49 -65.43 52.12
C GLY A 138 -0.44 -64.31 52.60
N PRO A 139 -1.74 -64.61 52.84
CA PRO A 139 -2.78 -63.63 53.12
C PRO A 139 -3.00 -63.41 54.63
N SER A 140 -3.69 -62.35 55.03
CA SER A 140 -4.84 -62.36 55.96
C SER A 140 -5.28 -60.97 56.39
N SER A 141 -6.62 -60.88 56.57
CA SER A 141 -7.40 -59.92 57.36
C SER A 141 -7.73 -58.55 56.77
#